data_AF-A0A0B6Z4T3-F1
#
_entry.id   AF-A0A0B6Z4T3-F1
#
_cell.length_a   1.000
_cell.length_b   1.000
_cell.length_c   1.000
_cell.angle_alpha   90.00
_cell.angle_beta   90.00
_cell.angle_gamma   90.00
#
_symmetry.space_group_name_H-M   'P 1'
#
loop_
_entity.id
_entity.type
_entity.pdbx_description
1 polymer ?
#
loop_
_entity_poly.entity_id
_entity_poly.type
_entity_poly.pdbx_seq_one_letter_code
_entity_poly.pdbx_strand_id
1 'polypeptide(L)' 'RQKIVVSKKWGFTKYPRQEYERMRAEGFLIPDGVGVQYKPNHGPLDSWKERVSAA' A
#
# COMPACT_ATOMS: atom_id res chain seq x y z
N ARG A 1 31.37 12.46 6.58
CA ARG A 1 31.15 11.73 5.30
C ARG A 1 29.72 11.20 5.28
N GLN A 2 28.90 11.58 4.29
CA GLN A 2 27.54 11.03 4.14
C GLN A 2 27.56 9.82 3.20
N LYS A 3 26.77 8.78 3.49
CA LYS A 3 26.64 7.60 2.64
C LYS A 3 25.31 7.68 1.90
N ILE A 4 25.39 7.63 0.57
CA ILE A 4 24.21 7.54 -0.30
C ILE A 4 23.84 6.06 -0.40
N VAL A 5 22.58 5.74 -0.13
CA VAL A 5 22.06 4.36 -0.16
C VAL A 5 20.81 4.30 -1.02
N VAL A 6 20.66 3.20 -1.78
CA VAL A 6 19.45 2.93 -2.55
C VAL A 6 18.49 2.13 -1.69
N SER A 7 17.30 2.69 -1.43
CA SER A 7 16.26 1.99 -0.67
C SER A 7 15.68 0.82 -1.45
N LYS A 8 15.48 -0.32 -0.75
CA LYS A 8 14.75 -1.49 -1.26
C LYS A 8 13.23 -1.33 -1.16
N LYS A 9 12.77 -0.28 -0.45
CA LYS A 9 11.34 0.02 -0.27
C LYS A 9 10.77 0.77 -1.47
N TRP A 10 9.46 0.82 -1.56
CA TRP A 10 8.76 1.63 -2.54
C TRP A 10 8.70 3.09 -2.07
N GLY A 11 9.60 3.93 -2.58
CA GLY A 11 9.68 5.35 -2.22
C GLY A 11 9.81 5.55 -0.70
N PHE A 12 8.95 6.38 -0.14
CA PHE A 12 8.87 6.66 1.31
C PHE A 12 7.87 5.79 2.06
N THR A 13 7.46 4.65 1.50
CA THR A 13 6.60 3.68 2.21
C THR A 13 7.43 2.73 3.06
N LYS A 14 6.76 1.97 3.94
CA LYS A 14 7.40 0.92 4.74
C LYS A 14 7.63 -0.38 3.98
N TYR A 15 6.99 -0.57 2.83
CA TYR A 15 6.93 -1.83 2.10
C TYR A 15 8.08 -1.98 1.09
N PRO A 16 8.69 -3.18 0.96
CA PRO A 16 9.54 -3.55 -0.18
C PRO A 16 8.80 -3.39 -1.51
N ARG A 17 9.52 -3.19 -2.61
CA ARG A 17 8.90 -2.97 -3.94
C ARG A 17 7.98 -4.13 -4.36
N GLN A 18 8.45 -5.37 -4.22
CA GLN A 18 7.68 -6.56 -4.60
C GLN A 18 6.39 -6.71 -3.78
N GLU A 19 6.47 -6.43 -2.47
CA GLU A 19 5.30 -6.53 -1.58
C GLU A 19 4.31 -5.39 -1.85
N TYR A 20 4.80 -4.18 -2.11
CA TYR A 20 3.96 -3.04 -2.45
C TYR A 20 3.14 -3.30 -3.71
N GLU A 21 3.76 -3.82 -4.77
CA GLU A 21 3.07 -4.16 -6.02
C GLU A 21 1.99 -5.22 -5.79
N ARG A 22 2.30 -6.28 -5.04
CA ARG A 22 1.33 -7.31 -4.66
C ARG A 22 0.15 -6.73 -3.87
N MET A 23 0.43 -5.99 -2.79
CA MET A 23 -0.62 -5.41 -1.94
C MET A 23 -1.46 -4.36 -2.66
N ARG A 24 -0.88 -3.66 -3.64
CA ARG A 24 -1.62 -2.74 -4.52
C ARG A 24 -2.55 -3.51 -5.46
N ALA A 25 -2.08 -4.60 -6.07
CA ALA A 25 -2.90 -5.45 -6.94
C ALA A 25 -4.03 -6.15 -6.18
N GLU A 26 -3.79 -6.55 -4.92
CA GLU A 26 -4.80 -7.16 -4.04
C GLU A 26 -5.79 -6.13 -3.44
N GLY A 27 -5.60 -4.83 -3.67
CA GLY A 27 -6.49 -3.78 -3.14
C GLY A 27 -6.31 -3.44 -1.65
N PHE A 28 -5.24 -3.94 -1.01
CA PHE A 28 -4.89 -3.59 0.37
C PHE A 28 -4.31 -2.18 0.51
N LEU A 29 -3.65 -1.69 -0.54
CA LEU A 29 -3.08 -0.35 -0.58
C LEU A 29 -3.89 0.53 -1.53
N ILE A 30 -4.55 1.53 -0.96
CA ILE A 30 -5.31 2.54 -1.71
C ILE A 30 -4.44 3.80 -1.87
N PRO A 31 -4.32 4.36 -3.09
CA PRO A 31 -3.60 5.61 -3.29
C PRO A 31 -4.30 6.76 -2.57
N ASP A 32 -3.52 7.56 -1.84
CA ASP A 32 -4.00 8.74 -1.09
C ASP A 32 -3.09 9.93 -1.40
N GLY A 33 -3.28 10.50 -2.59
CA GLY A 33 -2.41 11.52 -3.16
C GLY A 33 -0.99 11.02 -3.38
N VAL A 34 -0.05 11.54 -2.60
CA VAL A 34 1.39 11.17 -2.67
C VAL A 34 1.67 9.88 -1.88
N GLY A 35 0.81 9.54 -0.92
CA GLY A 35 0.95 8.39 -0.04
C GLY A 35 0.05 7.22 -0.39
N VAL A 36 -0.02 6.26 0.53
CA VAL A 36 -0.96 5.14 0.48
C VAL A 36 -1.61 4.92 1.83
N GLN A 37 -2.89 4.55 1.81
CA GLN A 37 -3.60 4.05 2.97
C GLN A 37 -3.63 2.52 2.93
N TYR A 38 -3.19 1.91 4.04
CA TYR A 38 -3.35 0.47 4.25
C TYR A 38 -4.73 0.18 4.81
N LYS A 39 -5.49 -0.68 4.12
CA LYS A 39 -6.82 -1.11 4.56
C LYS A 39 -6.83 -2.62 4.83
N PRO A 40 -6.78 -3.06 6.09
CA PRO A 40 -6.76 -4.48 6.42
C PRO A 40 -8.10 -5.17 6.11
N ASN A 41 -8.11 -6.50 6.24
CA ASN A 41 -9.33 -7.33 6.21
C ASN A 41 -10.17 -7.24 7.50
N HIS A 42 -9.82 -6.31 8.41
CA HIS A 42 -10.52 -6.09 9.67
C HIS A 42 -11.29 -4.77 9.62
N GLY A 43 -12.50 -4.77 10.18
CA GLY A 43 -13.40 -3.63 10.21
C GLY A 43 -14.79 -3.95 9.69
N PRO A 44 -15.64 -2.95 9.49
CA PRO A 44 -16.98 -3.13 8.94
C PRO A 44 -16.93 -3.81 7.58
N LEU A 45 -17.75 -4.86 7.40
CA LEU A 45 -17.80 -5.63 6.16
C LEU A 45 -18.25 -4.76 4.98
N ASP A 46 -19.13 -3.79 5.20
CA ASP A 46 -19.61 -2.90 4.14
C ASP A 46 -18.48 -2.05 3.57
N SER A 47 -17.62 -1.50 4.44
CA SER A 47 -16.41 -0.78 4.00
C SER A 47 -15.39 -1.69 3.30
N TRP A 48 -15.43 -3.00 3.50
CA TRP A 48 -14.65 -3.95 2.71
C TRP A 48 -15.29 -4.20 1.34
N LYS A 49 -16.62 -4.41 1.29
CA LYS A 49 -17.37 -4.62 0.04
C LYS A 49 -17.21 -3.44 -0.92
N GLU A 50 -17.35 -2.21 -0.42
CA GLU A 50 -17.17 -0.98 -1.21
C GLU A 50 -15.79 -0.92 -1.89
N ARG A 51 -14.74 -1.36 -1.18
CA ARG A 51 -13.38 -1.39 -1.72
C ARG A 51 -13.19 -2.47 -2.78
N VAL A 52 -13.76 -3.65 -2.57
CA VAL A 52 -13.64 -4.79 -3.50
C VAL A 52 -14.44 -4.56 -4.77
N SER A 53 -15.60 -3.91 -4.70
CA SER A 53 -16.42 -3.62 -5.88
C SER A 53 -15.92 -2.45 -6.73
N ALA A 54 -15.10 -1.57 -6.15
CA ALA A 54 -14.53 -0.40 -6.84
C ALA A 54 -13.19 -0.68 -7.53
N ALA A 55 -12.59 -1.85 -7.29
CA ALA A 55 -11.34 -2.32 -7.92
C ALA A 55 -11.64 -3.10 -9.20
#